data_AF-A0A0M2HLE3-F1
#
_entry.id   AF-A0A0M2HLE3-F1
#
_cell.length_a   1.000
_cell.length_b   1.000
_cell.length_c   1.000
_cell.angle_alpha   90.00
_cell.angle_beta   90.00
_cell.angle_gamma   90.00
#
_symmetry.space_group_name_H-M   'P 1'
#
loop_
_entity.id
_entity.type
_entity.pdbx_description
1 polymer ?
#
loop_
_entity_poly.entity_id
_entity_poly.type
_entity_poly.pdbx_seq_one_letter_code
_entity_poly.pdbx_strand_id
1 'polypeptide(L)'
;MDMSIVETRLFHEPAPFTPAAGTRLQRRALLDLSIDEEIVRGDLRGATLDEHLRSTLTRIVEQELKQEESLTEDEILDLLRTHRLLSRTRFRRRLDALAGMNLIRREGRIVHATVAGIAAVLRPSSLDGTRLPRDLLRVLRQAELARLGR
;
A
#
# COMPACT_ATOMS: atom_id res chain seq x y z
N MET A 1 39.07 0.31 -61.04
CA MET A 1 39.65 0.03 -59.71
C MET A 1 38.74 0.72 -58.72
N ASP A 2 37.69 0.02 -58.29
CA ASP A 2 36.57 0.58 -57.56
C ASP A 2 36.83 0.64 -56.06
N MET A 3 36.46 1.78 -55.48
CA MET A 3 36.49 2.08 -54.05
C MET A 3 35.43 1.25 -53.31
N SER A 4 35.86 0.49 -52.29
CA SER A 4 34.96 -0.16 -51.33
C SER A 4 34.37 0.87 -50.37
N ILE A 5 33.06 1.13 -50.48
CA ILE A 5 32.30 1.90 -49.50
C ILE A 5 31.97 0.96 -48.32
N VAL A 6 32.45 1.34 -47.14
CA VAL A 6 32.10 0.71 -45.86
C VAL A 6 30.74 1.24 -45.42
N GLU A 7 29.68 0.46 -45.60
CA GLU A 7 28.38 0.78 -44.99
C GLU A 7 28.34 0.26 -43.55
N THR A 8 28.70 1.13 -42.61
CA THR A 8 28.41 0.96 -41.19
C THR A 8 27.02 1.50 -40.90
N ARG A 9 26.00 0.63 -40.82
CA ARG A 9 24.72 0.94 -40.16
C ARG A 9 24.25 -0.25 -39.31
N LEU A 10 24.99 -0.50 -38.24
CA LEU A 10 24.56 -1.34 -37.11
C LEU A 10 24.20 -0.44 -35.92
N PHE A 11 23.16 0.37 -36.08
CA PHE A 11 22.42 0.93 -34.95
C PHE A 11 20.94 0.64 -35.22
N HIS A 12 20.50 -0.51 -34.72
CA HIS A 12 19.08 -0.78 -34.54
C HIS A 12 18.62 0.15 -33.42
N GLU A 13 17.91 1.23 -33.77
CA GLU A 13 17.13 1.99 -32.80
C GLU A 13 16.20 0.99 -32.08
N PRO A 14 16.27 0.85 -30.74
CA PRO A 14 15.24 0.09 -30.06
C PRO A 14 13.92 0.78 -30.34
N ALA A 15 13.02 0.06 -31.00
CA ALA A 15 11.66 0.53 -31.24
C ALA A 15 11.10 1.14 -29.95
N PRO A 16 10.36 2.27 -30.04
CA PRO A 16 9.77 2.88 -28.86
C PRO A 16 8.94 1.82 -28.13
N PHE A 17 9.29 1.56 -26.87
CA PHE A 17 8.55 0.70 -25.97
C PHE A 17 7.14 1.29 -25.82
N THR A 18 6.24 0.83 -26.67
CA THR A 18 4.81 0.98 -26.45
C THR A 18 4.46 -0.05 -25.40
N PRO A 19 3.93 0.32 -24.22
CA PRO A 19 3.50 -0.66 -23.24
C PRO A 19 2.27 -1.37 -23.81
N ALA A 20 2.50 -2.42 -24.58
CA ALA A 20 1.47 -3.36 -24.97
C ALA A 20 0.88 -3.92 -23.67
N ALA A 21 -0.45 -3.85 -23.56
CA ALA A 21 -1.20 -4.40 -22.44
C ALA A 21 -0.71 -5.82 -22.11
N GLY A 22 0.07 -5.93 -21.04
CA GLY A 22 0.75 -7.18 -20.69
C GLY A 22 -0.22 -8.35 -20.56
N THR A 23 0.28 -9.56 -20.80
CA THR A 23 -0.49 -10.80 -20.57
C THR A 23 -1.06 -10.81 -19.15
N ARG A 24 -2.17 -11.52 -18.92
CA ARG A 24 -2.78 -11.61 -17.58
C ARG A 24 -1.76 -12.05 -16.51
N LEU A 25 -0.82 -12.91 -16.89
CA LEU A 25 0.28 -13.36 -16.04
C LEU A 25 1.25 -12.21 -15.71
N GLN A 26 1.68 -11.42 -16.70
CA GLN A 26 2.55 -10.25 -16.47
C GLN A 26 1.87 -9.22 -15.57
N ARG A 27 0.58 -8.93 -15.79
CA ARG A 27 -0.18 -8.02 -14.91
C ARG A 27 -0.24 -8.52 -13.46
N ARG A 28 -0.40 -9.83 -13.26
CA ARG A 28 -0.37 -10.43 -11.92
C ARG A 28 1.01 -10.32 -11.28
N ALA A 29 2.07 -10.60 -12.04
CA ALA A 29 3.44 -10.51 -11.54
C ALA A 29 3.81 -9.07 -11.14
N LEU A 30 3.43 -8.08 -11.94
CA LEU A 30 3.62 -6.66 -11.60
C LEU A 30 2.83 -6.24 -10.36
N LEU A 31 1.59 -6.74 -10.21
CA LEU A 31 0.81 -6.50 -9.00
C LEU A 31 1.50 -7.08 -7.77
N ASP A 32 1.93 -8.34 -7.83
CA ASP A 32 2.60 -9.01 -6.71
C ASP A 32 3.93 -8.31 -6.35
N LEU A 33 4.71 -7.87 -7.35
CA LEU A 33 5.90 -7.05 -7.12
C LEU A 33 5.57 -5.73 -6.41
N SER A 34 4.51 -5.04 -6.86
CA SER A 34 4.09 -3.79 -6.22
C SER A 34 3.61 -3.98 -4.77
N ILE A 35 3.06 -5.15 -4.44
CA ILE A 35 2.71 -5.53 -3.07
C ILE A 35 3.98 -5.71 -2.25
N ASP A 36 4.98 -6.40 -2.78
CA ASP A 36 6.26 -6.61 -2.10
C ASP A 36 6.96 -5.29 -1.78
N GLU A 37 6.94 -4.33 -2.70
CA GLU A 37 7.44 -2.98 -2.46
C GLU A 37 6.72 -2.28 -1.30
N GLU A 38 5.37 -2.34 -1.27
CA GLU A 38 4.60 -1.74 -0.18
C GLU A 38 4.80 -2.46 1.15
N ILE A 39 5.05 -3.78 1.15
CA ILE A 39 5.40 -4.52 2.36
C ILE A 39 6.71 -3.96 2.94
N VAL A 40 7.74 -3.80 2.11
CA VAL A 40 9.03 -3.23 2.56
C VAL A 40 8.85 -1.80 3.07
N ARG A 41 8.10 -0.95 2.35
CA ARG A 41 7.79 0.42 2.79
C ARG A 41 7.02 0.43 4.12
N GLY A 42 6.05 -0.47 4.25
CA GLY A 42 5.24 -0.65 5.45
C GLY A 42 6.10 -1.05 6.65
N ASP A 43 6.98 -2.03 6.50
CA ASP A 43 7.89 -2.47 7.56
C ASP A 43 8.80 -1.33 8.06
N LEU A 44 9.39 -0.57 7.14
CA LEU A 44 10.25 0.57 7.47
C LEU A 44 9.49 1.67 8.21
N ARG A 45 8.30 2.03 7.73
CA ARG A 45 7.43 3.03 8.41
C ARG A 45 6.96 2.49 9.75
N GLY A 46 6.58 1.23 9.81
CA GLY A 46 6.15 0.53 11.00
C GLY A 46 7.21 0.54 12.09
N ALA A 47 8.50 0.53 11.77
CA ALA A 47 9.57 0.63 12.75
C ALA A 47 9.64 2.00 13.45
N THR A 48 9.19 3.08 12.80
CA THR A 48 9.31 4.46 13.30
C THR A 48 7.99 5.04 13.85
N LEU A 49 6.88 4.32 13.75
CA LEU A 49 5.59 4.75 14.29
C LEU A 49 5.60 4.93 15.80
N ASP A 50 5.11 6.08 16.26
CA ASP A 50 4.81 6.31 17.67
C ASP A 50 3.67 5.39 18.17
N GLU A 51 3.61 5.18 19.48
CA GLU A 51 2.66 4.24 20.11
C GLU A 51 1.19 4.62 19.85
N HIS A 52 0.90 5.90 19.73
CA HIS A 52 -0.46 6.38 19.51
C HIS A 52 -0.93 6.15 18.07
N LEU A 53 -0.05 6.37 17.09
CA LEU A 53 -0.31 6.05 15.68
C LEU A 53 -0.34 4.53 15.47
N ARG A 54 0.55 3.78 16.12
CA ARG A 54 0.58 2.32 16.08
C ARG A 54 -0.72 1.72 16.62
N SER A 55 -1.18 2.15 17.79
CA SER A 55 -2.42 1.65 18.38
C SER A 55 -3.65 1.97 17.52
N THR A 56 -3.76 3.18 16.96
CA THR A 56 -4.83 3.52 16.00
C THR A 56 -4.75 2.66 14.73
N LEU A 57 -3.56 2.52 14.13
CA LEU A 57 -3.38 1.73 12.92
C LEU A 57 -3.68 0.24 13.15
N THR A 58 -3.28 -0.30 14.30
CA THR A 58 -3.51 -1.71 14.67
C THR A 58 -5.00 -2.03 14.67
N ARG A 59 -5.86 -1.15 15.20
CA ARG A 59 -7.32 -1.36 15.16
C ARG A 59 -7.89 -1.38 13.75
N ILE A 60 -7.42 -0.48 12.89
CA ILE A 60 -7.86 -0.43 11.48
C ILE A 60 -7.43 -1.71 10.75
N VAL A 61 -6.20 -2.16 10.98
CA VAL A 61 -5.66 -3.40 10.38
C VAL A 61 -6.39 -4.63 10.91
N GLU A 62 -6.66 -4.73 12.20
CA GLU A 62 -7.45 -5.83 12.78
C GLU A 62 -8.81 -5.95 12.10
N GLN A 63 -9.49 -4.83 11.85
CA GLN A 63 -10.77 -4.83 11.15
C GLN A 63 -10.63 -5.34 9.71
N GLU A 64 -9.65 -4.81 8.97
CA GLU A 64 -9.43 -5.19 7.58
C GLU A 64 -9.10 -6.69 7.45
N LEU A 65 -8.31 -7.24 8.39
CA LEU A 65 -7.95 -8.65 8.41
C LEU A 65 -9.13 -9.57 8.75
N LYS A 66 -10.07 -9.10 9.58
CA LYS A 66 -11.31 -9.82 9.86
C LYS A 66 -12.29 -9.79 8.69
N GLN A 67 -12.05 -8.96 7.66
CA GLN A 67 -12.94 -8.75 6.51
C GLN A 67 -14.37 -8.40 6.94
N GLU A 68 -14.49 -7.69 8.06
CA GLU A 68 -15.75 -7.16 8.54
C GLU A 68 -16.13 -5.87 7.78
N GLU A 69 -17.28 -5.29 8.10
CA GLU A 69 -17.70 -4.02 7.52
C GLU A 69 -16.64 -2.93 7.73
N SER A 70 -16.42 -2.14 6.68
CA SER A 70 -15.41 -1.09 6.67
C SER A 70 -15.83 0.05 7.59
N LEU A 71 -14.93 0.46 8.47
CA LEU A 71 -15.24 1.44 9.51
C LEU A 71 -15.14 2.86 8.99
N THR A 72 -16.08 3.69 9.45
CA THR A 72 -16.01 5.13 9.31
C THR A 72 -15.05 5.75 10.34
N GLU A 73 -14.62 7.00 10.09
CA GLU A 73 -13.81 7.74 11.08
C GLU A 73 -14.48 7.82 12.45
N ASP A 74 -15.80 7.98 12.49
CA ASP A 74 -16.56 8.13 13.72
C ASP A 74 -16.66 6.81 14.48
N GLU A 75 -16.85 5.69 13.79
CA GLU A 75 -16.84 4.36 14.41
C GLU A 75 -15.46 4.00 14.97
N ILE A 76 -14.38 4.34 14.26
CA ILE A 76 -13.02 4.14 14.77
C ILE A 76 -12.78 5.01 16.01
N LEU A 77 -13.26 6.26 16.01
CA LEU A 77 -13.16 7.13 17.16
C LEU A 77 -13.89 6.54 18.37
N ASP A 78 -15.10 6.02 18.17
CA ASP A 78 -15.91 5.44 19.24
C ASP A 78 -15.27 4.17 19.80
N LEU A 79 -14.74 3.29 18.94
CA LEU A 79 -13.98 2.10 19.36
C LEU A 79 -12.76 2.46 20.23
N LEU A 80 -12.03 3.52 19.88
CA LEU A 80 -10.83 3.95 20.61
C LEU A 80 -11.13 4.74 21.89
N ARG A 81 -12.31 5.38 21.96
CA ARG A 81 -12.75 6.14 23.15
C ARG A 81 -13.05 5.26 24.35
N THR A 82 -13.31 3.98 24.14
CA THR A 82 -13.53 2.97 25.18
C THR A 82 -12.40 2.92 26.22
N HIS A 83 -11.21 3.46 25.93
CA HIS A 83 -10.08 3.47 26.86
C HIS A 83 -9.58 4.86 27.31
N ARG A 84 -9.89 5.98 26.62
CA ARG A 84 -9.51 7.35 27.03
C ARG A 84 -10.37 8.44 26.35
N LEU A 85 -10.52 9.59 27.02
CA LEU A 85 -11.11 10.83 26.47
C LEU A 85 -10.24 11.43 25.34
N LEU A 86 -10.29 10.82 24.15
CA LEU A 86 -9.71 11.36 22.92
C LEU A 86 -10.59 12.48 22.35
N SER A 87 -10.00 13.66 22.18
CA SER A 87 -10.62 14.74 21.42
C SER A 87 -10.67 14.35 19.94
N ARG A 88 -11.83 14.57 19.30
CA ARG A 88 -12.06 14.31 17.87
C ARG A 88 -11.00 14.97 16.98
N THR A 89 -10.54 16.17 17.36
CA THR A 89 -9.46 16.89 16.64
C THR A 89 -8.12 16.16 16.71
N ARG A 90 -7.74 15.65 17.89
CA ARG A 90 -6.48 14.89 18.05
C ARG A 90 -6.55 13.57 17.27
N PHE A 91 -7.70 12.90 17.30
CA PHE A 91 -7.91 11.69 16.53
C PHE A 91 -7.81 11.95 15.02
N ARG A 92 -8.47 13.00 14.52
CA ARG A 92 -8.39 13.38 13.11
C ARG A 92 -6.95 13.66 12.67
N ARG A 93 -6.16 14.38 13.49
CA ARG A 93 -4.73 14.59 13.22
C ARG A 93 -3.93 13.30 13.13
N ARG A 94 -4.27 12.28 13.94
CA ARG A 94 -3.63 10.96 13.84
C ARG A 94 -3.98 10.25 12.55
N LEU A 95 -5.24 10.27 12.14
CA LEU A 95 -5.64 9.74 10.83
C LEU A 95 -4.97 10.51 9.69
N ASP A 96 -4.88 11.83 9.78
CA ASP A 96 -4.18 12.66 8.78
C ASP A 96 -2.69 12.28 8.70
N ALA A 97 -2.04 12.03 9.84
CA ALA A 97 -0.65 11.56 9.87
C ALA A 97 -0.49 10.18 9.24
N LEU A 98 -1.35 9.21 9.59
CA LEU A 98 -1.34 7.87 9.01
C LEU A 98 -1.60 7.89 7.49
N ALA A 99 -2.50 8.76 7.03
CA ALA A 99 -2.78 8.95 5.62
C ALA A 99 -1.60 9.63 4.90
N GLY A 100 -0.97 10.63 5.52
CA GLY A 100 0.23 11.28 4.99
C GLY A 100 1.43 10.32 4.86
N MET A 101 1.47 9.27 5.68
CA MET A 101 2.43 8.17 5.56
C MET A 101 1.99 7.06 4.60
N ASN A 102 0.87 7.21 3.90
CA ASN A 102 0.26 6.17 3.04
C ASN A 102 0.07 4.83 3.76
N LEU A 103 -0.30 4.86 5.05
CA LEU A 103 -0.60 3.64 5.83
C LEU A 103 -2.09 3.35 5.86
N ILE A 104 -2.92 4.39 5.73
CA ILE A 104 -4.37 4.27 5.57
C ILE A 104 -4.82 5.05 4.34
N ARG A 105 -6.00 4.70 3.83
CA ARG A 105 -6.70 5.45 2.79
C ARG A 105 -8.12 5.79 3.24
N ARG A 106 -8.64 6.90 2.73
CA ARG A 106 -10.02 7.36 3.00
C ARG A 106 -10.87 7.30 1.74
N GLU A 107 -12.01 6.62 1.81
CA GLU A 107 -13.03 6.60 0.76
C GLU A 107 -14.31 7.23 1.29
N GLY A 108 -14.49 8.51 0.99
CA GLY A 108 -15.50 9.32 1.66
C GLY A 108 -15.23 9.37 3.17
N ARG A 109 -16.11 8.77 3.97
CA ARG A 109 -15.98 8.68 5.43
C ARG A 109 -15.35 7.38 5.91
N ILE A 110 -15.20 6.40 5.02
CA ILE A 110 -14.67 5.09 5.32
C ILE A 110 -13.15 5.15 5.34
N VAL A 111 -12.55 4.47 6.30
CA VAL A 111 -11.10 4.35 6.45
C VAL A 111 -10.70 2.90 6.24
N HIS A 112 -9.70 2.69 5.38
CA HIS A 112 -9.13 1.37 5.12
C HIS A 112 -7.65 1.36 5.41
N ALA A 113 -7.14 0.20 5.81
CA ALA A 113 -5.71 -0.03 5.78
C ALA A 113 -5.22 -0.15 4.33
N THR A 114 -3.99 0.30 4.09
CA THR A 114 -3.25 0.00 2.86
C THR A 114 -2.41 -1.27 3.04
N VAL A 115 -1.83 -1.79 1.95
CA VAL A 115 -0.82 -2.86 2.04
C VAL A 115 0.32 -2.46 2.97
N ALA A 116 0.83 -1.23 2.83
CA ALA A 116 1.88 -0.70 3.70
C ALA A 116 1.41 -0.58 5.16
N GLY A 117 0.15 -0.21 5.39
CA GLY A 117 -0.45 -0.16 6.72
C GLY A 117 -0.52 -1.52 7.41
N ILE A 118 -0.95 -2.55 6.68
CA ILE A 118 -0.98 -3.93 7.19
C ILE A 118 0.43 -4.41 7.53
N ALA A 119 1.39 -4.19 6.61
CA ALA A 119 2.78 -4.57 6.85
C ALA A 119 3.40 -3.80 8.03
N ALA A 120 3.10 -2.51 8.19
CA ALA A 120 3.59 -1.70 9.32
C ALA A 120 3.17 -2.25 10.69
N VAL A 121 1.99 -2.90 10.77
CA VAL A 121 1.48 -3.52 12.01
C VAL A 121 2.02 -4.94 12.18
N LEU A 122 1.87 -5.78 11.16
CA LEU A 122 2.21 -7.21 11.25
C LEU A 122 3.71 -7.47 11.17
N ARG A 123 4.48 -6.52 10.62
CA ARG A 123 5.94 -6.55 10.44
C ARG A 123 6.46 -7.93 10.01
N PRO A 124 6.11 -8.43 8.82
CA PRO A 124 6.55 -9.74 8.30
C PRO A 124 8.07 -9.97 8.32
N SER A 125 8.91 -8.92 8.29
CA SER A 125 10.37 -9.05 8.47
C SER A 125 10.83 -9.32 9.91
N SER A 126 9.94 -9.21 10.90
CA SER A 126 10.25 -9.57 12.29
C SER A 126 10.34 -11.07 12.45
N LEU A 127 11.16 -11.54 13.39
CA LEU A 127 11.37 -12.98 13.65
C LEU A 127 10.06 -13.73 13.99
N ASP A 128 9.09 -13.05 14.59
CA ASP A 128 7.75 -13.56 14.92
C ASP A 128 6.67 -13.12 13.91
N GLY A 129 7.07 -12.67 12.72
CA GLY A 129 6.19 -12.03 11.74
C GLY A 129 5.05 -12.93 11.27
N THR A 130 3.83 -12.40 11.27
CA THR A 130 2.65 -13.11 10.76
C THR A 130 2.67 -13.16 9.23
N ARG A 131 2.33 -14.30 8.65
CA ARG A 131 2.20 -14.43 7.20
C ARG A 131 1.04 -13.57 6.70
N LEU A 132 1.31 -12.70 5.73
CA LEU A 132 0.29 -11.80 5.18
C LEU A 132 -0.68 -12.53 4.24
N PRO A 133 -2.00 -12.28 4.34
CA PRO A 133 -3.00 -12.87 3.45
C PRO A 133 -2.91 -12.26 2.05
N ARG A 134 -2.22 -12.94 1.13
CA ARG A 134 -1.90 -12.41 -0.21
C ARG A 134 -3.11 -12.01 -1.04
N ASP A 135 -4.22 -12.75 -0.96
CA ASP A 135 -5.40 -12.43 -1.75
C ASP A 135 -6.06 -11.12 -1.28
N LEU A 136 -6.09 -10.87 0.04
CA LEU A 136 -6.50 -9.58 0.59
C LEU A 136 -5.57 -8.46 0.11
N LEU A 137 -4.25 -8.66 0.19
CA LEU A 137 -3.29 -7.64 -0.26
C LEU A 137 -3.45 -7.30 -1.74
N ARG A 138 -3.79 -8.26 -2.60
CA ARG A 138 -4.07 -8.01 -4.02
C ARG A 138 -5.30 -7.13 -4.20
N VAL A 139 -6.38 -7.41 -3.48
CA VAL A 139 -7.61 -6.60 -3.52
C VAL A 139 -7.32 -5.17 -3.07
N LEU A 140 -6.63 -5.01 -1.94
CA LEU A 140 -6.26 -3.69 -1.40
C LEU A 140 -5.37 -2.93 -2.36
N ARG A 141 -4.33 -3.58 -2.92
CA ARG A 141 -3.41 -2.94 -3.84
C ARG A 141 -4.08 -2.51 -5.14
N GLN A 142 -4.99 -3.33 -5.66
CA GLN A 142 -5.77 -2.94 -6.84
C GLN A 142 -6.63 -1.71 -6.56
N ALA A 143 -7.28 -1.64 -5.40
CA ALA A 143 -8.06 -0.47 -4.98
C ALA A 143 -7.19 0.79 -4.82
N GLU A 144 -6.00 0.66 -4.22
CA GLU A 144 -5.01 1.74 -4.11
C GLU A 144 -4.57 2.28 -5.48
N LEU A 145 -4.21 1.39 -6.41
CA LEU A 145 -3.76 1.78 -7.74
C LEU A 145 -4.89 2.41 -8.58
N ALA A 146 -6.11 1.89 -8.48
CA ALA A 146 -7.29 2.46 -9.16
C ALA A 146 -7.63 3.88 -8.67
N ARG A 147 -7.17 4.27 -7.48
CA ARG A 147 -7.30 5.64 -6.96
C ARG A 147 -6.22 6.56 -7.51
N LEU A 148 -4.97 6.11 -7.57
CA LEU A 148 -3.85 6.94 -8.06
C LEU A 148 -3.95 7.27 -9.55
N GLY A 149 -4.67 6.45 -10.32
CA GLY A 149 -4.95 6.70 -11.73
C GLY A 149 -6.11 7.66 -12.02
N ARG A 150 -6.71 8.27 -11.00
CA ARG A 150 -7.76 9.30 -11.10
C ARG A 150 -7.21 10.66 -10.65
#